data_AF-A0A967QWS7-F1
#
_entry.id   AF-A0A967QWS7-F1
#
_cell.length_a   1.000
_cell.length_b   1.000
_cell.length_c   1.000
_cell.angle_alpha   90.00
_cell.angle_beta   90.00
_cell.angle_gamma   90.00
#
_symmetry.space_group_name_H-M   'P 1'
#
loop_
_entity.id
_entity.type
_entity.pdbx_description
1 polymer ?
#
loop_
_entity_poly.entity_id
_entity_poly.type
_entity_poly.pdbx_seq_one_letter_code
_entity_poly.pdbx_strand_id
1 'polypeptide(L)'
;MSSSYTPQQAAAVRKAIAYARAALQEAGRYDPLDFARAFIDSGGVQIPGHGEDSERAQHIARATLAVLAGAENADDDDVLREAHRARVETRWAQAAREDGVVGFFLRLGPRAAADPRCRTLLDVDYGLGAGVIPKTHILVPPPCCRDYDYVPVRDHEVEQ
;
A
#
# COMPACT_ATOMS: atom_id res chain seq x y z
N MET A 1 -20.61 6.11 -7.34
CA MET A 1 -20.13 4.71 -7.40
C MET A 1 -18.60 4.75 -7.40
N SER A 2 -17.94 4.34 -6.31
CA SER A 2 -16.47 4.28 -6.29
C SER A 2 -16.02 3.03 -7.06
N SER A 3 -15.42 3.23 -8.23
CA SER A 3 -14.96 2.19 -9.16
C SER A 3 -13.77 1.40 -8.60
N SER A 4 -13.69 0.11 -8.96
CA SER A 4 -12.56 -0.78 -8.65
C SER A 4 -11.46 -0.62 -9.70
N TYR A 5 -10.21 -0.97 -9.34
CA TYR A 5 -9.15 -1.07 -10.33
C TYR A 5 -9.48 -2.12 -11.40
N THR A 6 -9.11 -1.84 -12.65
CA THR A 6 -9.02 -2.90 -13.66
C THR A 6 -7.86 -3.87 -13.31
N PRO A 7 -7.84 -5.09 -13.85
CA PRO A 7 -6.71 -6.01 -13.65
C PRO A 7 -5.36 -5.40 -14.03
N GLN A 8 -5.32 -4.61 -15.11
CA GLN A 8 -4.11 -3.91 -15.58
C GLN A 8 -3.66 -2.86 -14.57
N GLN A 9 -4.59 -2.04 -14.06
CA GLN A 9 -4.29 -1.04 -13.03
C GLN A 9 -3.79 -1.70 -11.74
N ALA A 10 -4.45 -2.77 -11.29
CA ALA A 10 -4.00 -3.51 -10.11
C ALA A 10 -2.60 -4.13 -10.30
N ALA A 11 -2.29 -4.62 -11.50
CA ALA A 11 -0.96 -5.13 -11.84
C ALA A 11 0.11 -4.02 -11.85
N ALA A 12 -0.22 -2.84 -12.38
CA ALA A 12 0.67 -1.67 -12.37
C ALA A 12 0.98 -1.23 -10.93
N VAL A 13 -0.04 -1.09 -10.09
CA VAL A 13 0.14 -0.78 -8.65
C VAL A 13 1.03 -1.82 -7.98
N ARG A 14 0.78 -3.12 -8.21
CA ARG A 14 1.58 -4.21 -7.64
C ARG A 14 3.04 -4.11 -8.04
N LYS A 15 3.32 -3.89 -9.33
CA LYS A 15 4.67 -3.73 -9.87
C LYS A 15 5.37 -2.52 -9.24
N ALA A 16 4.68 -1.39 -9.15
CA ALA A 16 5.23 -0.17 -8.57
C ALA A 16 5.53 -0.32 -7.07
N ILE A 17 4.69 -1.03 -6.30
CA ILE A 17 4.98 -1.36 -4.89
C ILE A 17 6.25 -2.22 -4.81
N ALA A 18 6.37 -3.26 -5.65
CA ALA A 18 7.55 -4.13 -5.66
C ALA A 18 8.84 -3.33 -5.90
N TYR A 19 8.81 -2.45 -6.92
CA TYR A 19 9.94 -1.58 -7.25
C TYR A 19 10.28 -0.62 -6.11
N ALA A 20 9.30 0.08 -5.56
CA ALA A 20 9.51 1.05 -4.48
C ALA A 20 10.04 0.38 -3.20
N ARG A 21 9.52 -0.80 -2.83
CA ARG A 21 10.06 -1.59 -1.70
C ARG A 21 11.52 -1.97 -1.93
N ALA A 22 11.87 -2.42 -3.13
CA ALA A 22 13.25 -2.76 -3.49
C ALA A 22 14.17 -1.53 -3.43
N ALA A 23 13.72 -0.38 -3.92
CA ALA A 23 14.48 0.87 -3.85
C ALA A 23 14.79 1.31 -2.42
N LEU A 24 13.81 1.20 -1.49
CA LEU A 24 14.06 1.47 -0.07
C LEU A 24 15.11 0.51 0.53
N GLN A 25 15.03 -0.78 0.16
CA GLN A 25 15.96 -1.80 0.62
C GLN A 25 17.38 -1.53 0.14
N GLU A 26 17.55 -1.20 -1.14
CA GLU A 26 18.85 -0.87 -1.73
C GLU A 26 19.45 0.39 -1.10
N ALA A 27 18.62 1.41 -0.85
CA ALA A 27 19.06 2.65 -0.21
C ALA A 27 19.37 2.50 1.29
N GLY A 28 18.88 1.43 1.95
CA GLY A 28 19.00 1.24 3.39
C GLY A 28 18.29 2.31 4.23
N ARG A 29 17.37 3.08 3.64
CA ARG A 29 16.61 4.15 4.29
C ARG A 29 15.12 3.94 4.05
N TYR A 30 14.33 3.99 5.12
CA TYR A 30 12.89 3.73 5.10
C TYR A 30 12.10 5.03 5.31
N ASP A 31 12.12 5.90 4.28
CA ASP A 31 11.37 7.16 4.26
C ASP A 31 10.15 7.03 3.33
N PRO A 32 8.91 7.32 3.80
CA PRO A 32 7.72 7.35 2.97
C PRO A 32 7.81 8.23 1.73
N LEU A 33 8.55 9.34 1.79
CA LEU A 33 8.74 10.23 0.64
C LEU A 33 9.60 9.56 -0.45
N ASP A 34 10.64 8.83 -0.05
CA ASP A 34 11.49 8.08 -0.99
C ASP A 34 10.71 6.92 -1.63
N PHE A 35 9.86 6.22 -0.85
CA PHE A 35 8.94 5.22 -1.40
C PHE A 35 8.01 5.85 -2.44
N ALA A 36 7.36 6.96 -2.10
CA ALA A 36 6.37 7.58 -2.98
C ALA A 36 6.98 8.02 -4.30
N ARG A 37 8.21 8.55 -4.30
CA ARG A 37 8.95 8.90 -5.53
C ARG A 37 9.15 7.66 -6.41
N ALA A 38 9.74 6.60 -5.89
CA ALA A 38 9.99 5.37 -6.65
C ALA A 38 8.68 4.72 -7.16
N PHE A 39 7.62 4.77 -6.35
CA PHE A 39 6.30 4.27 -6.71
C PHE A 39 5.68 5.08 -7.86
N ILE A 40 5.73 6.42 -7.78
CA ILE A 40 5.21 7.33 -8.82
C ILE A 40 6.01 7.16 -10.11
N ASP A 41 7.34 7.14 -10.04
CA ASP A 41 8.23 6.98 -11.22
C ASP A 41 8.00 5.64 -11.93
N SER A 42 7.46 4.65 -11.23
CA SER A 42 7.11 3.32 -11.76
C SER A 42 5.67 3.20 -12.27
N GLY A 43 4.92 4.30 -12.34
CA GLY A 43 3.53 4.28 -12.79
C GLY A 43 2.54 3.81 -11.72
N GLY A 44 2.87 3.94 -10.45
CA GLY A 44 2.05 3.40 -9.35
C GLY A 44 0.72 4.12 -9.12
N VAL A 45 0.61 5.40 -9.50
CA VAL A 45 -0.60 6.20 -9.29
C VAL A 45 -1.65 5.83 -10.33
N GLN A 46 -2.57 4.95 -9.94
CA GLN A 46 -3.66 4.47 -10.78
C GLN A 46 -4.99 5.02 -10.27
N ILE A 47 -5.87 5.42 -11.19
CA ILE A 47 -7.21 5.90 -10.85
C ILE A 47 -8.22 5.08 -11.63
N PRO A 48 -9.16 4.41 -10.96
CA PRO A 48 -10.22 3.66 -11.62
C PRO A 48 -10.95 4.49 -12.70
N GLY A 49 -10.93 4.01 -13.94
CA GLY A 49 -11.59 4.68 -15.08
C GLY A 49 -10.76 5.77 -15.77
N HIS A 50 -9.53 6.06 -15.32
CA HIS A 50 -8.61 6.96 -15.99
C HIS A 50 -7.31 6.25 -16.41
N GLY A 51 -6.66 6.78 -17.45
CA GLY A 51 -5.32 6.36 -17.85
C GLY A 51 -4.24 6.88 -16.89
N GLU A 52 -3.10 6.19 -16.91
CA GLU A 52 -1.91 6.50 -16.10
C GLU A 52 -1.39 7.93 -16.31
N ASP A 53 -1.39 8.41 -17.55
CA ASP A 53 -0.92 9.75 -17.92
C ASP A 53 -1.98 10.86 -17.79
N SER A 54 -3.11 10.57 -17.14
CA SER A 54 -4.15 11.59 -16.97
C SER A 54 -3.67 12.77 -16.12
N GLU A 55 -4.14 13.98 -16.42
CA GLU A 55 -3.86 15.18 -15.61
C GLU A 55 -4.19 14.97 -14.14
N ARG A 56 -5.25 14.20 -13.88
CA ARG A 56 -5.68 13.80 -12.54
C ARG A 56 -4.63 12.93 -11.84
N ALA A 57 -4.07 11.92 -12.51
CA ALA A 57 -3.03 11.07 -11.94
C ALA A 57 -1.75 11.87 -11.63
N GLN A 58 -1.35 12.76 -12.54
CA GLN A 58 -0.21 13.64 -12.32
C GLN A 58 -0.44 14.62 -11.16
N HIS A 59 -1.66 15.14 -11.01
CA HIS A 59 -2.04 15.97 -9.87
C HIS A 59 -1.92 15.20 -8.55
N ILE A 60 -2.48 13.98 -8.49
CA ILE A 60 -2.39 13.12 -7.29
C ILE A 60 -0.93 12.80 -6.96
N ALA A 61 -0.11 12.47 -7.95
CA ALA A 61 1.31 12.20 -7.76
C ALA A 61 2.03 13.39 -7.10
N ARG A 62 1.90 14.60 -7.68
CA ARG A 62 2.53 15.82 -7.13
C ARG A 62 2.02 16.16 -5.74
N ALA A 63 0.71 16.10 -5.53
CA ALA A 63 0.10 16.41 -4.25
C ALA A 63 0.50 15.40 -3.16
N THR A 64 0.63 14.11 -3.50
CA THR A 64 1.09 13.07 -2.58
C THR A 64 2.52 13.35 -2.10
N LEU A 65 3.42 13.72 -3.01
CA LEU A 65 4.79 14.09 -2.65
C LEU A 65 4.82 15.32 -1.73
N ALA A 66 4.00 16.33 -2.01
CA ALA A 66 3.91 17.52 -1.17
C ALA A 66 3.44 17.20 0.26
N VAL A 67 2.38 16.38 0.39
CA VAL A 67 1.86 15.93 1.70
C VAL A 67 2.92 15.16 2.49
N LEU A 68 3.67 14.27 1.84
CA LEU A 68 4.73 13.50 2.51
C LEU A 68 5.94 14.37 2.86
N ALA A 69 6.18 15.45 2.12
CA ALA A 69 7.19 16.46 2.45
C ALA A 69 6.75 17.43 3.56
N GLY A 70 5.52 17.31 4.08
CA GLY A 70 5.02 18.12 5.20
C GLY A 70 4.14 19.30 4.82
N ALA A 71 3.66 19.39 3.58
CA ALA A 71 2.64 20.36 3.22
C ALA A 71 1.33 20.11 4.00
N GLU A 72 0.71 21.17 4.51
CA GLU A 72 -0.56 21.09 5.24
C GLU A 72 -1.75 20.89 4.27
N ASN A 73 -2.75 20.12 4.73
CA ASN A 73 -4.10 19.96 4.14
C ASN A 73 -4.17 19.37 2.72
N ALA A 74 -4.24 18.03 2.65
CA ALA A 74 -4.85 17.37 1.49
C ALA A 74 -6.29 16.97 1.84
N ASP A 75 -7.27 17.63 1.20
CA ASP A 75 -8.69 17.27 1.27
C ASP A 75 -9.10 16.25 0.19
N ASP A 76 -8.13 15.83 -0.64
CA ASP A 76 -8.35 14.90 -1.73
C ASP A 76 -8.17 13.45 -1.28
N ASP A 77 -9.24 12.67 -1.37
CA ASP A 77 -9.27 11.28 -0.94
C ASP A 77 -8.26 10.38 -1.67
N ASP A 78 -7.97 10.65 -2.95
CA ASP A 78 -6.98 9.86 -3.70
C ASP A 78 -5.56 10.20 -3.24
N VAL A 79 -5.28 11.47 -2.97
CA VAL A 79 -4.00 11.94 -2.42
C VAL A 79 -3.76 11.34 -1.05
N LEU A 80 -4.77 11.40 -0.17
CA LEU A 80 -4.69 10.82 1.16
C LEU A 80 -4.48 9.30 1.11
N ARG A 81 -5.12 8.59 0.17
CA ARG A 81 -4.92 7.16 -0.04
C ARG A 81 -3.48 6.84 -0.44
N GLU A 82 -2.90 7.54 -1.41
CA GLU A 82 -1.53 7.25 -1.84
C GLU A 82 -0.48 7.68 -0.81
N ALA A 83 -0.70 8.79 -0.09
CA ALA A 83 0.16 9.16 1.04
C ALA A 83 0.09 8.13 2.17
N HIS A 84 -1.10 7.59 2.46
CA HIS A 84 -1.27 6.50 3.41
C HIS A 84 -0.57 5.22 2.95
N ARG A 85 -0.74 4.82 1.68
CA ARG A 85 -0.03 3.68 1.08
C ARG A 85 1.48 3.82 1.27
N ALA A 86 2.06 4.96 0.91
CA ALA A 86 3.49 5.18 1.03
C ALA A 86 3.99 4.95 2.46
N ARG A 87 3.26 5.45 3.48
CA ARG A 87 3.59 5.25 4.89
C ARG A 87 3.51 3.78 5.29
N VAL A 88 2.42 3.10 4.94
CA VAL A 88 2.20 1.70 5.31
C VAL A 88 3.20 0.77 4.64
N GLU A 89 3.46 0.97 3.34
CA GLU A 89 4.40 0.18 2.56
C GLU A 89 5.84 0.39 3.01
N THR A 90 6.19 1.60 3.45
CA THR A 90 7.51 1.88 4.05
C THR A 90 7.69 1.14 5.37
N ARG A 91 6.70 1.20 6.28
CA ARG A 91 6.72 0.43 7.54
C ARG A 91 6.80 -1.06 7.30
N TRP A 92 6.03 -1.55 6.32
CA TRP A 92 6.10 -2.95 5.88
C TRP A 92 7.52 -3.30 5.42
N ALA A 93 8.14 -2.47 4.57
CA ALA A 93 9.45 -2.74 3.99
C ALA A 93 10.55 -2.76 5.06
N GLN A 94 10.43 -1.90 6.07
CA GLN A 94 11.30 -1.88 7.23
C GLN A 94 11.15 -3.14 8.07
N ALA A 95 9.93 -3.45 8.51
CA ALA A 95 9.66 -4.60 9.37
C ALA A 95 9.96 -5.95 8.69
N ALA A 96 9.83 -6.03 7.36
CA ALA A 96 10.14 -7.26 6.61
C ALA A 96 11.62 -7.66 6.70
N ARG A 97 12.52 -6.73 7.08
CA ARG A 97 13.94 -6.98 7.32
C ARG A 97 14.24 -7.55 8.70
N GLU A 98 13.33 -7.39 9.65
CA GLU A 98 13.55 -7.89 11.00
C GLU A 98 13.59 -9.42 10.99
N ASP A 99 14.61 -9.95 11.66
CA ASP A 99 14.70 -11.37 11.96
C ASP A 99 13.51 -11.77 12.84
N GLY A 100 13.00 -12.99 12.60
CA GLY A 100 11.85 -13.51 13.31
C GLY A 100 10.49 -13.04 12.79
N VAL A 101 10.39 -11.95 12.01
CA VAL A 101 9.13 -11.66 11.29
C VAL A 101 8.95 -12.72 10.19
N VAL A 102 7.75 -13.27 10.04
CA VAL A 102 7.42 -14.31 9.03
C VAL A 102 6.35 -13.83 8.04
N GLY A 103 5.53 -12.86 8.45
CA GLY A 103 4.47 -12.29 7.63
C GLY A 103 3.84 -11.07 8.28
N PHE A 104 2.66 -10.70 7.81
CA PHE A 104 1.92 -9.54 8.30
C PHE A 104 0.43 -9.81 8.37
N PHE A 105 -0.22 -9.48 9.48
CA PHE A 105 -1.67 -9.38 9.54
C PHE A 105 -2.14 -8.08 8.91
N LEU A 106 -3.13 -8.15 8.01
CA LEU A 106 -3.85 -6.97 7.57
C LEU A 106 -4.84 -6.54 8.66
N ARG A 107 -4.67 -5.32 9.17
CA ARG A 107 -5.62 -4.69 10.08
C ARG A 107 -6.33 -3.55 9.36
N LEU A 108 -7.65 -3.66 9.20
CA LEU A 108 -8.46 -2.58 8.64
C LEU A 108 -8.77 -1.54 9.72
N GLY A 109 -8.67 -0.26 9.35
CA GLY A 109 -9.20 0.82 10.17
C GLY A 109 -10.73 0.92 10.06
N PRO A 110 -11.39 1.75 10.90
CA PRO A 110 -12.85 1.84 10.95
C PRO A 110 -13.51 2.17 9.60
N ARG A 111 -12.89 3.01 8.75
CA ARG A 111 -13.52 3.41 7.47
C ARG A 111 -13.44 2.28 6.46
N ALA A 112 -12.30 1.60 6.35
CA ALA A 112 -12.12 0.45 5.48
C ALA A 112 -12.96 -0.73 5.96
N ALA A 113 -13.02 -1.00 7.26
CA ALA A 113 -13.84 -2.08 7.81
C ALA A 113 -15.34 -1.91 7.52
N ALA A 114 -15.81 -0.68 7.34
CA ALA A 114 -17.20 -0.40 6.95
C ALA A 114 -17.52 -0.78 5.49
N ASP A 115 -16.52 -0.89 4.60
CA ASP A 115 -16.72 -1.28 3.20
C ASP A 115 -16.55 -2.80 3.04
N PRO A 116 -17.58 -3.53 2.57
CA PRO A 116 -17.50 -4.97 2.33
C PRO A 116 -16.31 -5.39 1.45
N ARG A 117 -15.92 -4.56 0.48
CA ARG A 117 -14.81 -4.86 -0.45
C ARG A 117 -13.44 -4.85 0.21
N CYS A 118 -13.31 -4.12 1.32
CA CYS A 118 -12.08 -4.15 2.11
C CYS A 118 -12.08 -5.36 3.04
N ARG A 119 -13.25 -5.73 3.61
CA ARG A 119 -13.36 -6.90 4.47
C ARG A 119 -13.01 -8.21 3.76
N THR A 120 -13.35 -8.35 2.48
CA THR A 120 -12.97 -9.54 1.69
C THR A 120 -11.46 -9.75 1.57
N LEU A 121 -10.63 -8.74 1.88
CA LEU A 121 -9.18 -8.90 1.94
C LEU A 121 -8.72 -9.76 3.13
N LEU A 122 -9.52 -9.83 4.20
CA LEU A 122 -9.22 -10.61 5.41
C LEU A 122 -9.47 -12.11 5.21
N ASP A 123 -10.28 -12.46 4.21
CA ASP A 123 -10.67 -13.84 3.92
C ASP A 123 -9.64 -14.56 3.02
N VAL A 124 -8.60 -13.86 2.55
CA VAL A 124 -7.57 -14.44 1.68
C VAL A 124 -6.58 -15.27 2.51
N ASP A 125 -6.54 -16.56 2.25
CA ASP A 125 -5.56 -17.48 2.85
C ASP A 125 -4.34 -17.63 1.95
N TYR A 126 -3.16 -17.41 2.54
CA TYR A 126 -1.86 -17.54 1.88
C TYR A 126 -1.06 -18.76 2.39
N GLY A 127 -1.68 -19.63 3.20
CA GLY A 127 -1.06 -20.84 3.74
C GLY A 127 -0.15 -20.59 4.96
N LEU A 128 -0.24 -19.41 5.58
CA LEU A 128 0.51 -19.03 6.80
C LEU A 128 -0.40 -18.85 8.03
N GLY A 129 -1.64 -19.31 7.94
CA GLY A 129 -2.71 -18.99 8.90
C GLY A 129 -3.64 -17.90 8.39
N ALA A 130 -4.88 -17.90 8.89
CA ALA A 130 -5.94 -17.02 8.39
C ALA A 130 -5.55 -15.53 8.53
N GLY A 131 -5.51 -14.80 7.43
CA GLY A 131 -5.24 -13.35 7.41
C GLY A 131 -3.75 -12.97 7.48
N VAL A 132 -2.81 -13.93 7.46
CA VAL A 132 -1.36 -13.67 7.43
C VAL A 132 -0.87 -13.55 5.99
N ILE A 133 -0.32 -12.40 5.65
CA ILE A 133 0.26 -12.08 4.33
C ILE A 133 1.77 -12.38 4.37
N PRO A 134 2.30 -13.25 3.49
CA PRO A 134 3.73 -13.55 3.43
C PRO A 134 4.58 -12.31 3.14
N LYS A 135 5.84 -12.30 3.63
CA LYS A 135 6.82 -11.25 3.29
C LYS A 135 6.99 -11.04 1.77
N THR A 136 6.87 -12.09 0.97
CA THR A 136 7.07 -11.98 -0.48
C THR A 136 5.82 -11.50 -1.22
N HIS A 137 4.68 -11.39 -0.55
CA HIS A 137 3.42 -11.06 -1.17
C HIS A 137 3.15 -9.55 -1.18
N ILE A 138 2.49 -9.08 -2.24
CA ILE A 138 2.03 -7.71 -2.38
C ILE A 138 0.51 -7.72 -2.54
N LEU A 139 -0.15 -7.32 -1.46
CA LEU A 139 -1.56 -7.02 -1.47
C LEU A 139 -1.78 -5.63 -2.09
N VAL A 140 -2.74 -5.53 -3.00
CA VAL A 140 -3.20 -4.24 -3.55
C VAL A 140 -4.61 -3.98 -3.03
N PRO A 141 -4.78 -3.17 -1.97
CA PRO A 141 -6.10 -2.84 -1.47
C PRO A 141 -6.93 -2.10 -2.54
N PRO A 142 -8.24 -2.40 -2.64
CA PRO A 142 -9.15 -1.62 -3.45
C PRO A 142 -9.08 -0.12 -3.15
N PRO A 143 -9.41 0.74 -4.13
CA PRO A 143 -9.38 2.20 -3.97
C PRO A 143 -10.20 2.74 -2.79
N CYS A 144 -11.23 2.01 -2.36
CA CYS A 144 -12.08 2.37 -1.23
C CYS A 144 -11.46 2.08 0.14
N CYS A 145 -10.38 1.30 0.22
CA CYS A 145 -9.70 0.96 1.47
C CYS A 145 -8.71 2.07 1.84
N ARG A 146 -9.19 3.02 2.65
CA ARG A 146 -8.49 4.28 2.94
C ARG A 146 -7.59 4.23 4.17
N ASP A 147 -7.93 3.39 5.14
CA ASP A 147 -7.23 3.21 6.41
C ASP A 147 -7.02 1.72 6.68
N TYR A 148 -5.75 1.31 6.72
CA TYR A 148 -5.34 -0.05 7.01
C TYR A 148 -3.89 -0.06 7.47
N ASP A 149 -3.45 -1.14 8.08
CA ASP A 149 -2.07 -1.28 8.52
C ASP A 149 -1.64 -2.74 8.40
N TYR A 150 -0.33 -2.94 8.32
CA TYR A 150 0.26 -4.28 8.37
C TYR A 150 0.93 -4.46 9.72
N VAL A 151 0.43 -5.42 10.50
CA VAL A 151 1.00 -5.76 11.80
C VAL A 151 1.99 -6.91 11.59
N PRO A 152 3.29 -6.74 11.86
CA PRO A 152 4.26 -7.81 11.71
C PRO A 152 3.87 -9.01 12.57
N VAL A 153 4.00 -10.21 12.00
CA VAL A 153 3.80 -11.48 12.69
C VAL A 153 5.16 -12.13 12.87
N ARG A 154 5.48 -12.52 14.09
CA ARG A 154 6.74 -13.19 14.44
C ARG A 154 6.58 -14.72 14.47
N ASP A 155 7.69 -15.42 14.32
CA ASP A 155 7.78 -16.89 14.33
C ASP A 155 7.00 -17.56 15.47
N HIS A 156 7.19 -17.09 16.70
CA HIS A 156 6.54 -17.59 17.91
C HIS A 156 5.06 -17.24 18.01
N GLU A 157 4.54 -16.36 17.16
CA GLU A 157 3.11 -16.02 17.09
C GLU A 157 2.35 -16.92 16.10
N VAL A 158 3.07 -17.66 15.24
CA VAL A 158 2.50 -18.60 14.26
C VAL A 158 2.42 -20.03 14.81
N GLU A 159 2.96 -20.29 16.00
CA GLU A 159 2.83 -21.59 16.67
C GLU A 159 1.45 -21.74 17.36
N GLN A 160 0.49 -22.34 16.64
CA GLN A 160 -0.61 -23.15 17.22
C GLN A 160 -0.90 -24.37 16.34
#